data_AF-A0A4V1UN85-F1
#
_entry.id   AF-A0A4V1UN85-F1
#
_cell.length_a   1.000
_cell.length_b   1.000
_cell.length_c   1.000
_cell.angle_alpha   90.00
_cell.angle_beta   90.00
_cell.angle_gamma   90.00
#
_symmetry.space_group_name_H-M   'P 1'
#
loop_
_entity.id
_entity.type
_entity.pdbx_description
1 polymer ?
#
loop_
_entity_poly.entity_id
_entity_poly.type
_entity_poly.pdbx_seq_one_letter_code
_entity_poly.pdbx_strand_id
1 'polypeptide(L)'
;MHWIDAFREGRDILFGQPFWLRERVGNEYVWAANWRHFEDLLFFLKGDWRLDRHRYMGSNYSPHWSYRTRYPKWMQQKANRVAILKALERIRKHRLGR
;
A
#
# COMPACT_ATOMS: atom_id res chain seq x y z
N MET A 1 -14.84 13.53 -9.73
CA MET A 1 -14.29 12.23 -9.28
C MET A 1 -13.41 12.50 -8.06
N HIS A 2 -13.84 12.11 -6.86
CA HIS A 2 -12.99 12.25 -5.67
C HIS A 2 -11.82 11.29 -5.82
N TRP A 3 -10.59 11.80 -5.79
CA TRP A 3 -9.36 11.00 -5.96
C TRP A 3 -9.23 9.86 -4.93
N ILE A 4 -9.90 10.01 -3.78
CA ILE A 4 -10.01 8.96 -2.75
C ILE A 4 -10.76 7.73 -3.28
N ASP A 5 -11.80 7.90 -4.09
CA ASP A 5 -12.62 6.79 -4.59
C ASP A 5 -11.83 5.95 -5.60
N ALA A 6 -11.07 6.61 -6.48
CA ALA A 6 -10.16 5.93 -7.41
C ALA A 6 -9.19 4.99 -6.66
N PHE A 7 -8.60 5.47 -5.56
CA PHE A 7 -7.73 4.64 -4.73
C PHE A 7 -8.46 3.53 -3.99
N ARG A 8 -9.72 3.72 -3.56
CA ARG A 8 -10.53 2.64 -2.96
C ARG A 8 -10.83 1.53 -3.96
N GLU A 9 -10.95 1.90 -5.24
CA GLU A 9 -11.18 0.98 -6.37
C GLU A 9 -9.87 0.39 -6.94
N GLY A 10 -8.72 0.77 -6.38
CA GLY A 10 -7.41 0.30 -6.83
C GLY A 10 -7.05 0.83 -8.20
N ARG A 11 -7.43 2.07 -8.51
CA ARG A 11 -7.07 2.81 -9.72
C ARG A 11 -6.12 3.96 -9.40
N ASP A 12 -5.19 4.20 -10.31
CA ASP A 12 -4.37 5.38 -10.31
C ASP A 12 -5.20 6.63 -10.72
N ILE A 13 -4.85 7.78 -10.17
CA ILE A 13 -5.59 9.04 -10.37
C ILE A 13 -5.12 9.83 -11.60
N LEU A 14 -3.93 9.52 -12.14
CA LEU A 14 -3.37 10.25 -13.28
C LEU A 14 -3.95 9.73 -14.61
N PHE A 15 -4.13 8.42 -14.73
CA PHE A 15 -4.55 7.72 -15.93
C PHE A 15 -5.87 6.95 -15.75
N GLY A 16 -6.39 6.83 -14.52
CA GLY A 16 -7.61 6.08 -14.22
C GLY A 16 -7.46 4.57 -14.35
N GLN A 17 -6.22 4.09 -14.52
CA GLN A 17 -5.94 2.69 -14.80
C GLN A 17 -5.83 1.87 -13.51
N PRO A 18 -6.20 0.58 -13.52
CA PRO A 18 -6.02 -0.27 -12.36
C PRO A 18 -4.54 -0.45 -12.02
N PHE A 19 -4.20 -0.38 -10.72
CA PHE A 19 -2.86 -0.72 -10.28
C PHE A 19 -2.51 -2.16 -10.62
N TRP A 20 -1.28 -2.38 -11.07
CA TRP A 20 -0.80 -3.72 -11.44
C TRP A 20 -0.70 -4.66 -10.23
N LEU A 21 -0.33 -4.09 -9.09
CA LEU A 21 -0.25 -4.77 -7.80
C LEU A 21 -1.48 -4.36 -7.00
N ARG A 22 -2.60 -5.05 -7.21
CA ARG A 22 -3.83 -4.83 -6.45
C ARG A 22 -4.54 -6.13 -6.15
N GLU A 23 -5.31 -6.13 -5.07
CA GLU A 23 -6.11 -7.28 -4.65
C GLU A 23 -7.36 -6.77 -3.93
N ARG A 24 -8.49 -7.44 -4.18
CA ARG A 24 -9.76 -7.07 -3.54
C ARG A 24 -9.79 -7.56 -2.09
N VAL A 25 -10.25 -6.69 -1.19
CA VAL A 25 -10.50 -6.98 0.23
C VAL A 25 -11.88 -6.40 0.57
N GLY A 26 -12.89 -7.27 0.64
CA GLY A 26 -14.28 -6.84 0.77
C GLY A 26 -14.72 -6.00 -0.44
N ASN A 27 -15.13 -4.76 -0.20
CA ASN A 27 -15.55 -3.83 -1.26
C ASN A 27 -14.46 -2.83 -1.67
N GLU A 28 -13.24 -2.97 -1.14
CA GLU A 28 -12.12 -2.08 -1.43
C GLU A 28 -10.94 -2.88 -2.02
N TYR A 29 -9.94 -2.17 -2.54
CA TYR A 29 -8.73 -2.77 -3.08
C TYR A 29 -7.51 -2.33 -2.28
N VAL A 30 -6.71 -3.29 -1.82
CA VAL A 30 -5.32 -3.01 -1.46
C VAL A 30 -4.54 -2.85 -2.75
N TRP A 31 -3.62 -1.90 -2.80
CA TRP A 31 -2.77 -1.71 -3.97
C TRP A 31 -1.39 -1.16 -3.63
N ALA A 32 -0.46 -1.36 -4.56
CA ALA A 32 0.83 -0.70 -4.63
C ALA A 32 1.10 -0.26 -6.08
N ALA A 33 1.75 0.89 -6.23
CA ALA A 33 2.04 1.48 -7.53
C ALA A 33 3.14 0.73 -8.30
N ASN A 34 4.08 0.14 -7.57
CA ASN A 34 5.20 -0.64 -8.10
C ASN A 34 5.75 -1.58 -7.01
N TRP A 35 6.72 -2.42 -7.38
CA TRP A 35 7.27 -3.43 -6.46
C TRP A 35 7.96 -2.84 -5.24
N ARG A 36 8.70 -1.73 -5.41
CA ARG A 36 9.36 -1.05 -4.30
C ARG A 36 8.35 -0.54 -3.27
N HIS A 37 7.28 0.10 -3.74
CA HIS A 37 6.17 0.53 -2.90
C HIS A 37 5.48 -0.67 -2.23
N PHE A 38 5.32 -1.80 -2.92
CA PHE A 38 4.78 -3.02 -2.32
C PHE A 38 5.60 -3.52 -1.13
N GLU A 39 6.92 -3.56 -1.26
CA GLU A 39 7.84 -3.92 -0.17
C GLU A 39 7.77 -2.93 1.00
N ASP A 40 7.76 -1.63 0.71
CA ASP A 40 7.61 -0.58 1.72
C ASP A 40 6.29 -0.70 2.49
N LEU A 41 5.20 -1.05 1.80
CA LEU A 41 3.89 -1.29 2.41
C LEU A 41 3.91 -2.53 3.32
N LEU A 42 4.51 -3.64 2.87
CA LEU A 42 4.68 -4.84 3.70
C LEU A 42 5.49 -4.55 4.95
N PHE A 43 6.64 -3.89 4.80
CA PHE A 43 7.51 -3.47 5.89
C PHE A 43 6.76 -2.58 6.90
N PHE A 44 5.96 -1.63 6.39
CA PHE A 44 5.15 -0.76 7.24
C PHE A 44 4.08 -1.52 8.03
N LEU A 45 3.36 -2.44 7.39
CA LEU A 45 2.25 -3.17 8.00
C LEU A 45 2.71 -4.21 9.03
N LYS A 46 3.84 -4.86 8.78
CA LYS A 46 4.50 -5.78 9.74
C LYS A 46 4.94 -5.05 11.01
N GLY A 47 5.15 -3.75 10.93
CA GLY A 47 5.56 -2.92 12.08
C GLY A 47 7.07 -2.85 12.26
N ASP A 48 7.83 -3.45 11.34
CA ASP A 48 9.30 -3.49 11.33
C ASP A 48 9.89 -2.07 11.29
N TRP A 49 9.18 -1.12 10.68
CA TRP A 49 9.58 0.30 10.66
C TRP A 49 9.67 0.97 12.04
N ARG A 50 9.00 0.43 13.07
CA ARG A 50 9.08 0.98 14.44
C ARG A 50 10.42 0.69 15.09
N LEU A 51 11.08 -0.40 14.69
CA LEU A 51 12.38 -0.81 15.21
C LEU A 51 13.53 -0.02 14.59
N ASP A 52 13.33 0.54 13.38
CA ASP A 52 14.41 1.08 12.56
C ASP A 52 14.07 2.47 11.99
N ARG A 53 13.15 3.20 12.66
CA ARG A 53 12.58 4.49 12.21
C ARG A 53 13.66 5.52 11.83
N HIS A 54 14.78 5.52 12.54
CA HIS A 54 15.90 6.44 12.32
C HIS A 54 16.75 6.10 11.09
N ARG A 55 16.81 4.82 10.68
CA ARG A 55 17.61 4.38 9.52
C ARG A 55 16.93 4.68 8.18
N TYR A 56 15.59 4.75 8.17
CA TYR A 56 14.79 5.06 6.98
C TYR A 56 14.42 6.55 6.85
N MET A 57 14.76 7.38 7.84
CA MET A 57 14.59 8.83 7.81
C MET A 57 15.93 9.48 7.41
N GLY A 58 16.29 9.39 6.13
CA GLY A 58 17.36 10.23 5.58
C GLY A 58 17.02 11.72 5.71
N SER A 59 18.01 12.60 5.53
CA SER A 59 17.85 14.07 5.69
C SER A 59 16.73 14.69 4.84
N ASN A 60 16.32 14.03 3.75
CA ASN A 60 15.24 14.46 2.85
C ASN A 60 13.91 13.70 3.05
N TYR A 61 13.76 12.93 4.13
CA TYR A 61 12.51 12.23 4.41
C TYR A 61 11.42 13.24 4.80
N SER A 62 10.49 13.50 3.88
CA SER A 62 9.24 14.22 4.17
C SER A 62 8.10 13.22 4.38
N PRO A 63 7.49 13.14 5.59
CA PRO A 63 6.37 12.25 5.83
C PRO A 63 5.18 12.54 4.88
N HIS A 64 5.07 13.77 4.40
CA HIS A 64 4.04 14.22 3.46
C HIS A 64 4.19 13.64 2.04
N TRP A 65 5.42 13.25 1.65
CA TRP A 65 5.71 12.70 0.31
C TRP A 65 5.61 11.18 0.26
N SER A 66 5.46 10.52 1.41
CA SER A 66 5.31 9.07 1.41
C SER A 66 3.93 8.67 0.89
N TYR A 67 3.84 7.59 0.11
CA TYR A 67 2.58 7.00 -0.37
C TYR A 67 1.54 6.77 0.74
N ARG A 68 2.00 6.72 2.01
CA ARG A 68 1.16 6.63 3.20
C ARG A 68 0.13 7.73 3.32
N THR A 69 0.43 8.96 2.89
CA THR A 69 -0.56 10.06 2.93
C THR A 69 -1.65 9.89 1.89
N ARG A 70 -1.40 9.09 0.85
CA ARG A 70 -2.32 8.84 -0.27
C ARG A 70 -3.19 7.60 -0.06
N TYR A 71 -2.88 6.77 0.94
CA TYR A 71 -3.69 5.59 1.20
C TYR A 71 -5.08 5.96 1.69
N PRO A 72 -6.12 5.28 1.20
CA PRO A 72 -7.44 5.31 1.82
C PRO A 72 -7.35 5.02 3.33
N LYS A 73 -8.19 5.68 4.14
CA LYS A 73 -8.18 5.55 5.61
C LYS A 73 -8.23 4.07 6.06
N TRP A 74 -8.99 3.23 5.37
CA TRP A 74 -9.12 1.81 5.74
C TRP A 74 -7.79 1.05 5.66
N MET A 75 -6.90 1.37 4.72
CA MET A 75 -5.57 0.76 4.60
C MET A 75 -4.64 1.13 5.77
N GLN A 76 -4.93 2.26 6.44
CA GLN A 76 -4.14 2.75 7.57
C GLN A 76 -4.66 2.20 8.92
N GLN A 77 -5.91 1.74 8.98
CA GLN A 77 -6.54 1.26 10.19
C GLN A 77 -5.92 -0.05 10.68
N LYS A 78 -5.58 -0.10 11.98
CA LYS A 78 -4.99 -1.29 12.62
C LYS A 78 -5.88 -2.53 12.46
N ALA A 79 -7.21 -2.35 12.52
CA ALA A 79 -8.19 -3.42 12.40
C ALA A 79 -8.08 -4.19 11.07
N ASN A 80 -7.68 -3.53 9.99
CA ASN A 80 -7.64 -4.14 8.65
C ASN A 80 -6.29 -4.78 8.32
N ARG A 81 -5.26 -4.60 9.15
CA ARG A 81 -3.87 -5.01 8.83
C ARG A 81 -3.74 -6.48 8.47
N VAL A 82 -4.42 -7.37 9.20
CA VAL A 82 -4.35 -8.82 8.95
C VAL A 82 -4.91 -9.17 7.57
N ALA A 83 -6.04 -8.56 7.19
CA ALA A 83 -6.64 -8.78 5.88
C ALA A 83 -5.77 -8.22 4.75
N ILE A 84 -5.19 -7.04 4.96
CA ILE A 84 -4.30 -6.37 4.01
C ILE A 84 -3.02 -7.21 3.81
N LEU A 85 -2.38 -7.68 4.89
CA LEU A 85 -1.20 -8.54 4.80
C LEU A 85 -1.49 -9.82 4.01
N LYS A 86 -2.62 -10.50 4.29
CA LYS A 86 -3.04 -11.68 3.52
C LYS A 86 -3.22 -11.37 2.04
N ALA A 87 -3.77 -10.20 1.71
CA ALA A 87 -3.97 -9.78 0.33
C ALA A 87 -2.64 -9.46 -0.38
N LEU A 88 -1.68 -8.82 0.31
CA LEU A 88 -0.34 -8.58 -0.22
C LEU A 88 0.41 -9.89 -0.46
N GLU A 89 0.30 -10.87 0.44
CA GLU A 89 0.90 -12.20 0.22
C GLU A 89 0.30 -12.91 -1.00
N ARG A 90 -1.00 -12.74 -1.30
CA ARG A 90 -1.60 -13.25 -2.55
C ARG A 90 -1.04 -12.57 -3.78
N ILE A 91 -0.91 -11.24 -3.77
CA ILE A 91 -0.25 -10.49 -4.86
C ILE A 91 1.17 -11.03 -5.07
N ARG A 92 1.94 -11.19 -4.00
CA ARG A 92 3.30 -11.73 -4.07
C ARG A 92 3.34 -13.09 -4.72
N LYS A 93 2.48 -14.02 -4.30
CA LYS A 93 2.39 -15.37 -4.89
C LYS A 93 2.02 -15.33 -6.37
N HIS A 94 1.04 -14.53 -6.76
CA HIS A 94 0.61 -14.44 -8.17
C HIS A 94 1.65 -13.76 -9.09
N ARG A 95 2.52 -12.92 -8.55
CA ARG A 95 3.48 -12.12 -9.34
C ARG A 95 4.91 -12.66 -9.32
N LEU A 96 5.31 -13.32 -8.24
CA LEU A 96 6.65 -13.93 -8.09
C LEU A 96 6.64 -15.45 -8.16
N GLY A 97 5.49 -16.11 -8.00
CA GLY A 97 5.36 -17.54 -8.20
C GLY A 97 5.30 -17.87 -9.68
N ARG A 98 6.47 -18.05 -10.29
CA ARG A 98 6.69 -19.12 -11.26
C ARG A 98 7.34 -20.27 -10.52
#